data_AF-A0A920ITA3-F1
#
_entry.id   AF-A0A920ITA3-F1
#
_cell.length_a   1.000
_cell.length_b   1.000
_cell.length_c   1.000
_cell.angle_alpha   90.00
_cell.angle_beta   90.00
_cell.angle_gamma   90.00
#
_symmetry.space_group_name_H-M   'P 1'
#
loop_
_entity.id
_entity.type
_entity.pdbx_description
1 polymer ?
#
loop_
_entity_poly.entity_id
_entity_poly.type
_entity_poly.pdbx_seq_one_letter_code
_entity_poly.pdbx_strand_id
1 'polypeptide(L)'
;MNFLDKFFAKRKHSFEDNNLIISSSLKDFVRDEVLPGLDFTENFFWSSFEKVINKFSIRNKELLTKRRKIQEQINDWHIKNRSLDFNIEKYKNFLIDIGYISPRSR
;
A
#
# COMPACT_ATOMS: atom_id res chain seq x y z
N MET A 1 -10.87 -4.94 45.85
CA MET A 1 -10.87 -4.44 44.45
C MET A 1 -9.43 -4.19 44.06
N ASN A 2 -8.90 -4.99 43.14
CA ASN A 2 -7.47 -5.07 42.87
C ASN A 2 -6.99 -3.92 41.98
N PHE A 3 -5.79 -3.41 42.24
CA PHE A 3 -5.10 -2.41 41.42
C PHE A 3 -4.99 -2.84 39.95
N LEU A 4 -4.93 -4.15 39.71
CA LEU A 4 -4.95 -4.78 38.39
C LEU A 4 -6.28 -4.58 37.65
N ASP A 5 -7.42 -4.59 38.35
CA ASP A 5 -8.74 -4.36 37.72
C ASP A 5 -8.82 -2.95 37.11
N LYS A 6 -8.22 -1.96 37.77
CA LYS A 6 -8.11 -0.58 37.24
C LYS A 6 -7.18 -0.47 36.03
N PHE A 7 -6.16 -1.32 35.94
CA PHE A 7 -5.20 -1.32 34.83
C PHE A 7 -5.82 -1.93 33.57
N PHE A 8 -6.62 -2.99 33.72
CA PHE A 8 -7.35 -3.61 32.61
C PHE A 8 -8.64 -2.86 32.24
N ALA A 9 -9.30 -2.19 33.19
CA ALA A 9 -10.50 -1.39 32.92
C ALA A 9 -10.25 -0.14 32.03
N LYS A 10 -8.99 0.27 31.85
CA LYS A 10 -8.63 1.49 31.08
C LYS A 10 -8.45 1.27 29.57
N ARG A 11 -8.59 0.04 29.05
CA ARG A 11 -8.67 -0.21 27.60
C ARG A 11 -10.12 -0.45 27.15
N LYS A 12 -11.02 0.48 27.47
CA LYS A 12 -12.18 0.71 26.59
C LYS A 12 -11.65 1.38 25.33
N HIS A 13 -11.22 0.60 24.35
CA HIS A 13 -11.13 1.12 23.00
C HIS A 13 -12.53 1.63 22.64
N SER A 14 -12.69 2.93 22.48
CA SER A 14 -13.84 3.48 21.78
C SER A 14 -13.80 2.88 20.38
N PHE A 15 -14.68 1.92 20.15
CA PHE A 15 -14.83 1.28 18.86
C PHE A 15 -15.59 2.27 17.99
N GLU A 16 -14.84 3.04 17.19
CA GLU A 16 -15.43 3.78 16.07
C GLU A 16 -15.93 2.75 15.05
N ASP A 17 -17.19 2.90 14.64
CA ASP A 17 -17.73 2.15 13.50
C ASP A 17 -16.84 2.42 12.28
N ASN A 18 -16.32 1.35 11.66
CA ASN A 18 -15.53 1.47 10.45
C ASN A 18 -16.45 1.77 9.24
N ASN A 19 -16.02 2.62 8.31
CA ASN A 19 -16.83 3.00 7.14
C ASN A 19 -16.53 2.13 5.90
N LEU A 20 -15.85 1.00 6.10
CA LEU A 20 -15.49 0.10 5.00
C LEU A 20 -16.72 -0.68 4.52
N ILE A 21 -16.99 -0.58 3.22
CA ILE A 21 -17.92 -1.46 2.54
C ILE A 21 -17.16 -2.73 2.14
N ILE A 22 -17.44 -3.82 2.84
CA ILE A 22 -16.74 -5.11 2.68
C ILE A 22 -17.79 -6.17 2.33
N SER A 23 -17.46 -7.07 1.39
CA SER A 23 -18.34 -8.18 1.06
C SER A 23 -18.60 -9.06 2.29
N SER A 24 -19.83 -9.56 2.44
CA SER A 24 -20.20 -10.45 3.54
C SER A 24 -19.30 -11.69 3.58
N SER A 25 -19.04 -12.30 2.43
CA SER A 25 -18.14 -13.46 2.31
C SER A 25 -16.75 -13.22 2.87
N LEU A 26 -16.20 -12.01 2.70
CA LEU A 26 -14.87 -11.68 3.22
C LEU A 26 -14.92 -11.36 4.72
N LYS A 27 -15.99 -10.71 5.21
CA LYS A 27 -16.19 -10.50 6.65
C LYS A 27 -16.30 -11.84 7.37
N ASP A 28 -17.13 -12.74 6.86
CA ASP A 28 -17.36 -14.07 7.43
C ASP A 28 -16.06 -14.88 7.43
N PHE A 29 -15.34 -14.92 6.31
CA PHE A 29 -14.02 -15.57 6.22
C PHE A 29 -13.03 -15.04 7.27
N VAL A 30 -12.91 -13.72 7.40
CA VAL A 30 -12.00 -13.13 8.39
C VAL A 30 -12.41 -13.51 9.81
N ARG A 31 -13.71 -13.41 10.13
CA ARG A 31 -14.24 -13.73 11.47
C ARG A 31 -14.08 -15.21 11.82
N ASP A 32 -14.42 -16.11 10.91
CA ASP A 32 -14.62 -17.53 11.20
C ASP A 32 -13.41 -18.40 10.87
N GLU A 33 -12.48 -17.94 10.01
CA GLU A 33 -11.32 -18.73 9.58
C GLU A 33 -9.98 -18.06 9.91
N VAL A 34 -9.87 -16.73 9.81
CA VAL A 34 -8.58 -16.02 10.00
C VAL A 34 -8.31 -15.66 11.46
N LEU A 35 -9.30 -15.09 12.14
CA LEU A 35 -9.15 -14.58 13.51
C LEU A 35 -9.14 -15.65 14.62
N PRO A 36 -9.78 -16.83 14.49
CA PRO A 36 -9.72 -17.84 15.54
C PRO A 36 -8.28 -18.23 15.88
N GLY A 37 -7.92 -18.14 17.16
CA GLY A 37 -6.55 -18.39 17.64
C GLY A 37 -5.62 -17.18 17.61
N LEU A 38 -6.08 -16.02 17.12
CA LEU A 38 -5.39 -14.74 17.23
C LEU A 38 -6.02 -13.85 18.31
N ASP A 39 -5.21 -13.02 18.96
CA ASP A 39 -5.65 -12.08 20.00
C ASP A 39 -6.30 -10.79 19.43
N PHE A 40 -7.02 -10.91 18.30
CA PHE A 40 -7.64 -9.78 17.62
C PHE A 40 -9.16 -9.97 17.52
N THR A 41 -9.91 -8.91 17.87
CA THR A 41 -11.34 -8.87 17.57
C THR A 41 -11.57 -8.46 16.11
N GLU A 42 -12.68 -8.90 15.53
CA GLU A 42 -13.08 -8.51 14.17
C GLU A 42 -13.10 -6.98 14.00
N ASN A 43 -13.69 -6.27 14.96
CA ASN A 43 -13.75 -4.82 14.88
C ASN A 43 -12.37 -4.16 14.99
N PHE A 44 -11.48 -4.67 15.88
CA PHE A 44 -10.11 -4.17 15.95
C PHE A 44 -9.37 -4.37 14.63
N PHE A 45 -9.53 -5.53 13.99
CA PHE A 45 -8.94 -5.81 12.68
C PHE A 45 -9.40 -4.81 11.62
N TRP A 46 -10.72 -4.63 11.44
CA TRP A 46 -11.26 -3.76 10.39
C TRP A 46 -10.97 -2.28 10.62
N SER A 47 -11.10 -1.77 11.84
CA SER A 47 -10.74 -0.37 12.15
C SER A 47 -9.24 -0.13 11.97
N SER A 48 -8.38 -1.11 12.25
CA SER A 48 -6.94 -1.01 12.01
C SER A 48 -6.63 -1.03 10.51
N PHE A 49 -7.29 -1.89 9.75
CA PHE A 49 -7.15 -1.97 8.31
C PHE A 49 -7.61 -0.69 7.60
N GLU A 50 -8.72 -0.11 8.04
CA GLU A 50 -9.21 1.19 7.52
C GLU A 50 -8.17 2.30 7.72
N LYS A 51 -7.50 2.35 8.88
CA LYS A 51 -6.41 3.31 9.13
C LYS A 51 -5.25 3.12 8.15
N VAL A 52 -4.89 1.87 7.82
CA VAL A 52 -3.87 1.57 6.81
C VAL A 52 -4.32 2.05 5.43
N ILE A 53 -5.57 1.76 5.03
CA ILE A 53 -6.12 2.22 3.75
C ILE A 53 -6.11 3.75 3.67
N ASN A 54 -6.62 4.43 4.69
CA ASN A 54 -6.71 5.90 4.71
C ASN A 54 -5.32 6.54 4.61
N LYS A 55 -4.32 5.95 5.27
CA LYS A 55 -2.94 6.44 5.21
C LYS A 55 -2.26 6.19 3.87
N PHE A 56 -2.44 5.01 3.28
CA PHE A 56 -1.61 4.57 2.15
C PHE A 56 -2.30 4.56 0.79
N SER A 57 -3.62 4.70 0.71
CA SER A 57 -4.36 4.70 -0.57
C SER A 57 -3.93 5.83 -1.50
N ILE A 58 -3.76 7.05 -0.96
CA ILE A 58 -3.25 8.21 -1.72
C ILE A 58 -1.85 7.92 -2.23
N ARG A 59 -0.97 7.42 -1.36
CA ARG A 59 0.41 7.07 -1.73
C ARG A 59 0.47 5.99 -2.81
N ASN A 60 -0.38 4.96 -2.73
CA ASN A 60 -0.46 3.93 -3.77
C ASN A 60 -0.91 4.51 -5.12
N LYS A 61 -1.90 5.41 -5.14
CA LYS A 61 -2.32 6.10 -6.38
C LYS A 61 -1.20 6.94 -6.99
N GLU A 62 -0.42 7.63 -6.16
CA GLU A 62 0.76 8.39 -6.60
C GLU A 62 1.81 7.46 -7.23
N LEU A 63 2.09 6.31 -6.61
CA LEU A 63 3.04 5.34 -7.13
C LEU A 63 2.60 4.76 -8.49
N LEU A 64 1.31 4.49 -8.67
CA LEU A 64 0.76 4.07 -9.96
C LEU A 64 0.90 5.17 -11.02
N THR A 65 0.67 6.43 -10.64
CA THR A 65 0.88 7.57 -11.53
C THR A 65 2.36 7.73 -11.88
N LYS A 66 3.28 7.55 -10.93
CA LYS A 66 4.72 7.56 -11.18
C LYS A 66 5.10 6.46 -12.19
N ARG A 67 4.57 5.23 -12.01
CA ARG A 67 4.79 4.13 -12.96
C ARG A 67 4.32 4.50 -14.36
N ARG A 68 3.12 5.08 -14.51
CA ARG A 68 2.58 5.51 -15.81
C ARG A 68 3.49 6.57 -16.46
N LYS A 69 3.89 7.60 -15.72
CA LYS A 69 4.77 8.67 -16.22
C LYS A 69 6.11 8.13 -16.74
N ILE A 70 6.73 7.22 -16.01
CA ILE A 70 7.99 6.59 -16.44
C ILE A 70 7.77 5.78 -17.73
N GLN A 71 6.69 5.01 -17.82
CA GLN A 71 6.38 4.24 -19.02
C GLN A 71 6.13 5.14 -20.24
N GLU A 72 5.41 6.25 -20.07
CA GLU A 72 5.18 7.24 -21.12
C GLU A 72 6.50 7.83 -21.63
N GLN A 73 7.40 8.21 -20.74
CA GLN A 73 8.73 8.70 -21.12
C GLN A 73 9.53 7.64 -21.90
N ILE A 74 9.48 6.37 -21.48
CA ILE A 74 10.15 5.27 -22.20
C ILE A 74 9.55 5.09 -23.59
N ASN A 75 8.22 5.13 -23.72
CA ASN A 75 7.54 5.02 -25.01
C ASN A 75 7.93 6.19 -25.93
N ASP A 76 7.90 7.42 -25.42
CA ASP A 76 8.26 8.63 -26.17
C ASP A 76 9.72 8.60 -26.62
N TRP A 77 10.62 8.08 -25.79
CA TRP A 77 12.03 7.92 -26.15
C TRP A 77 12.16 6.97 -27.35
N HIS A 78 11.50 5.81 -27.33
CA HIS A 78 11.55 4.86 -28.43
C HIS A 78 10.89 5.38 -29.71
N ILE A 79 9.78 6.12 -29.61
CA ILE A 79 9.14 6.76 -30.77
C ILE A 79 10.08 7.78 -31.43
N LYS A 80 10.70 8.66 -30.63
CA LYS A 80 11.62 9.70 -31.13
C LYS A 80 12.90 9.14 -31.74
N ASN A 81 13.36 7.97 -31.27
CA ASN A 81 14.61 7.35 -31.71
C ASN A 81 14.40 6.17 -32.69
N ARG A 82 13.18 5.94 -33.18
CA ARG A 82 12.80 4.74 -33.95
C ARG A 82 13.66 4.46 -35.19
N SER A 83 14.13 5.52 -35.86
CA SER A 83 14.89 5.41 -37.12
C SER A 83 16.41 5.48 -36.92
N LEU A 84 16.87 5.51 -35.67
CA LEU A 84 18.29 5.54 -35.32
C LEU A 84 18.73 4.16 -34.86
N ASP A 85 20.00 3.82 -35.10
CA ASP A 85 20.59 2.64 -34.48
C ASP A 85 20.53 2.75 -32.95
N PHE A 86 20.18 1.64 -32.30
CA PHE A 86 19.99 1.63 -30.86
C PHE A 86 21.33 1.81 -30.13
N ASN A 87 21.49 2.94 -29.43
CA ASN A 87 22.65 3.22 -28.61
C ASN A 87 22.35 2.92 -27.13
N ILE A 88 22.96 1.84 -26.62
CA ILE A 88 22.71 1.34 -25.26
C ILE A 88 23.16 2.31 -24.16
N GLU A 89 24.27 3.02 -24.35
CA GLU A 89 24.79 3.99 -23.37
C GLU A 89 23.86 5.21 -23.25
N LYS A 90 23.36 5.71 -24.39
CA LYS A 90 22.36 6.79 -24.39
C LYS A 90 21.05 6.35 -23.72
N TYR A 91 20.60 5.13 -24.00
CA TYR A 91 19.37 4.61 -23.39
C TYR A 91 19.52 4.42 -21.88
N LYS A 92 20.66 3.88 -21.42
CA LYS A 92 20.95 3.70 -20.00
C LYS A 92 21.00 5.04 -19.26
N ASN A 93 21.66 6.05 -19.83
CA ASN A 93 21.68 7.39 -19.24
C ASN A 93 20.28 7.99 -19.15
N PHE A 94 19.48 7.88 -20.21
CA PHE A 94 18.08 8.29 -20.18
C PHE A 94 17.27 7.59 -19.07
N LEU A 95 17.44 6.28 -18.89
CA LEU A 95 16.75 5.53 -17.83
C LEU A 95 17.18 5.96 -16.42
N ILE A 96 18.43 6.39 -16.24
CA ILE A 96 18.91 6.99 -14.99
C ILE A 96 18.27 8.37 -14.78
N ASP A 97 18.25 9.21 -15.81
CA ASP A 97 17.73 10.58 -15.75
C ASP A 97 16.24 10.63 -15.37
N ILE A 98 15.43 9.69 -15.88
CA ILE A 98 14.01 9.57 -15.52
C ILE A 98 13.78 8.88 -14.16
N GLY A 99 14.85 8.45 -13.49
CA GLY A 99 14.79 7.75 -12.21
C GLY A 99 14.22 6.34 -12.29
N TYR A 100 14.30 5.68 -13.45
CA TYR A 100 13.95 4.27 -13.61
C TYR A 100 15.09 3.36 -13.10
N ILE A 101 16.32 3.66 -13.49
CA ILE A 101 17.52 3.06 -12.91
C ILE A 101 18.00 3.97 -11.79
N SER A 102 18.13 3.41 -10.59
CA SER A 102 18.68 4.11 -9.42
C SER A 102 19.99 3.45 -9.01
N PRO A 103 20.93 4.19 -8.39
CA PRO A 103 22.10 3.58 -7.78
C PRO A 103 21.70 2.48 -6.81
N ARG A 104 22.49 1.41 -6.76
CA ARG A 104 22.30 0.38 -5.74
C ARG A 104 22.41 1.04 -4.36
N SER A 105 21.41 0.82 -3.51
CA SER A 105 21.47 1.24 -2.10
C SER A 105 22.69 0.59 -1.44
N ARG A 106 23.47 1.38 -0.70
CA ARG A 106 24.57 0.86 0.13
C ARG A 106 24.04 0.04 1.29
#